data_AF-A0A8J6JKX8-F1
#
_entry.id   AF-A0A8J6JKX8-F1
#
_cell.length_a   1.000
_cell.length_b   1.000
_cell.length_c   1.000
_cell.angle_alpha   90.00
_cell.angle_beta   90.00
_cell.angle_gamma   90.00
#
_symmetry.space_group_name_H-M   'P 1'
#
loop_
_entity.id
_entity.type
_entity.pdbx_description
1 polymer ?
#
loop_
_entity_poly.entity_id
_entity_poly.type
_entity_poly.pdbx_seq_one_letter_code
_entity_poly.pdbx_strand_id
1 'polypeptide(L)'
;MISEAIEKIRAQQPKERTAVWMVGEQLKDMVRDEPHLAELVARDLEIEAMSLSECEKKIKAYADKHKTGSFSCVLPAEAEKIIREFYGLSKAVEAPAPGEAPKIISLSDFL
;
A
#
# COMPACT_ATOMS: atom_id res chain seq x y z
N MET A 1 -8.10 -6.75 -13.75
CA MET A 1 -7.47 -6.52 -12.44
C MET A 1 -7.26 -5.05 -12.14
N ILE A 2 -6.45 -4.29 -12.90
CA ILE A 2 -6.24 -2.84 -12.66
C ILE A 2 -7.55 -2.06 -12.54
N SER A 3 -8.47 -2.22 -13.51
CA SER A 3 -9.76 -1.53 -13.50
C SER A 3 -10.59 -1.86 -12.26
N GLU A 4 -10.61 -3.11 -11.83
CA GLU A 4 -11.36 -3.54 -10.64
C GLU A 4 -10.80 -2.90 -9.37
N ALA A 5 -9.48 -2.92 -9.20
CA ALA A 5 -8.81 -2.26 -8.08
C ALA A 5 -9.14 -0.76 -8.04
N ILE A 6 -9.05 -0.07 -9.18
CA ILE A 6 -9.38 1.35 -9.29
C ILE A 6 -10.84 1.63 -8.93
N GLU A 7 -11.78 0.79 -9.37
CA GLU A 7 -13.20 0.94 -9.03
C GLU A 7 -13.47 0.69 -7.54
N LYS A 8 -12.82 -0.30 -6.92
CA LYS A 8 -12.90 -0.54 -5.46
C LYS A 8 -12.32 0.63 -4.66
N ILE A 9 -11.20 1.20 -5.10
CA ILE A 9 -10.63 2.40 -4.49
C ILE A 9 -11.63 3.57 -4.60
N ARG A 10 -12.21 3.80 -5.78
CA ARG A 10 -13.21 4.85 -6.01
C ARG A 10 -14.44 4.67 -5.13
N ALA A 11 -14.90 3.43 -4.95
CA ALA A 11 -16.06 3.12 -4.12
C ALA A 11 -15.86 3.51 -2.64
N GLN A 12 -14.62 3.47 -2.15
CA GLN A 12 -14.28 3.88 -0.78
C GLN A 12 -13.91 5.36 -0.65
N GLN A 13 -13.72 6.08 -1.76
CA GLN A 13 -13.38 7.50 -1.72
C GLN A 13 -14.62 8.37 -1.50
N PRO A 14 -14.57 9.34 -0.57
CA PRO A 14 -15.62 10.34 -0.43
C PRO A 14 -15.63 11.28 -1.64
N LYS A 15 -16.69 12.09 -1.78
CA LYS A 15 -16.79 13.07 -2.87
C LYS A 15 -15.84 14.25 -2.65
N GLU A 16 -15.60 14.59 -1.39
CA GLU A 16 -14.72 15.67 -0.98
C GLU A 16 -13.24 15.21 -0.97
N ARG A 17 -12.32 16.14 -1.28
CA ARG A 17 -10.87 15.91 -1.28
C ARG A 17 -10.28 15.84 0.14
N THR A 18 -10.73 14.85 0.91
CA THR A 18 -10.27 14.57 2.29
C THR A 18 -8.95 13.78 2.29
N ALA A 19 -8.38 13.53 3.47
CA ALA A 19 -7.22 12.67 3.62
C ALA A 19 -7.46 11.26 3.05
N VAL A 20 -8.62 10.66 3.34
CA VAL A 20 -9.01 9.34 2.78
C VAL A 20 -9.06 9.38 1.26
N TRP A 21 -9.57 10.47 0.68
CA TRP A 21 -9.57 10.66 -0.77
C TRP A 21 -8.15 10.67 -1.34
N MET A 22 -7.23 11.40 -0.70
CA MET A 22 -5.82 11.48 -1.11
C MET A 22 -5.10 10.12 -1.03
N VAL A 23 -5.38 9.31 0.00
CA VAL A 23 -4.86 7.93 0.10
C VAL A 23 -5.32 7.10 -1.11
N GLY A 24 -6.59 7.23 -1.49
CA GLY A 24 -7.12 6.56 -2.67
C GLY A 24 -6.44 7.01 -3.97
N GLU A 25 -6.15 8.30 -4.14
CA GLU A 25 -5.42 8.76 -5.35
C GLU A 25 -4.01 8.19 -5.40
N GLN A 26 -3.27 8.27 -4.29
CA GLN A 26 -1.92 7.71 -4.21
C GLN A 26 -1.92 6.21 -4.54
N LEU A 27 -2.88 5.45 -4.00
CA LEU A 27 -2.98 4.02 -4.26
C LEU A 27 -3.36 3.71 -5.72
N LYS A 28 -4.17 4.55 -6.37
CA LYS A 28 -4.44 4.41 -7.82
C LYS A 28 -3.18 4.64 -8.65
N ASP A 29 -2.39 5.64 -8.30
CA ASP A 29 -1.14 5.94 -9.01
C ASP A 29 -0.16 4.76 -8.85
N MET A 30 -0.01 4.22 -7.65
CA MET A 30 0.78 3.00 -7.41
C MET A 30 0.29 1.81 -8.25
N VAL A 31 -1.02 1.56 -8.33
CA VAL A 31 -1.58 0.44 -9.12
C VAL A 31 -1.42 0.67 -10.63
N ARG A 32 -1.38 1.92 -11.11
CA ARG A 32 -1.09 2.25 -12.51
C ARG A 32 0.37 2.04 -12.86
N ASP A 33 1.27 2.47 -11.97
CA ASP A 33 2.72 2.35 -12.14
C ASP A 33 3.19 0.91 -11.98
N GLU A 34 2.56 0.16 -11.06
CA GLU A 34 2.86 -1.24 -10.75
C GLU A 34 1.60 -2.12 -10.87
N PRO A 35 1.20 -2.50 -12.09
CA PRO A 35 0.00 -3.31 -12.35
C PRO A 35 -0.14 -4.60 -11.55
N HIS A 36 0.98 -5.20 -11.13
CA HIS A 36 1.00 -6.45 -10.36
C HIS A 36 0.41 -6.29 -8.96
N LEU A 37 0.32 -5.06 -8.42
CA LEU A 37 -0.31 -4.76 -7.14
C LEU A 37 -1.84 -4.86 -7.20
N ALA A 38 -2.44 -4.76 -8.39
CA ALA A 38 -3.88 -4.60 -8.56
C ALA A 38 -4.70 -5.74 -7.94
N GLU A 39 -4.25 -6.99 -8.07
CA GLU A 39 -4.98 -8.15 -7.54
C GLU A 39 -5.03 -8.15 -6.01
N LEU A 40 -3.89 -7.90 -5.36
CA LEU A 40 -3.79 -7.84 -3.91
C LEU A 40 -4.63 -6.67 -3.36
N VAL A 41 -4.48 -5.49 -3.96
CA VAL A 41 -5.27 -4.30 -3.57
C VAL A 41 -6.77 -4.55 -3.73
N ALA A 42 -7.19 -5.17 -4.85
CA ALA A 42 -8.60 -5.46 -5.07
C ALA A 42 -9.17 -6.45 -4.04
N ARG A 43 -8.38 -7.44 -3.60
CA ARG A 43 -8.79 -8.38 -2.56
C ARG A 43 -8.83 -7.72 -1.17
N ASP A 44 -7.79 -6.98 -0.82
CA ASP A 44 -7.68 -6.38 0.50
C ASP A 44 -8.77 -5.33 0.74
N LEU A 45 -9.14 -4.54 -0.28
CA LEU A 45 -10.21 -3.55 -0.14
C LEU A 45 -11.61 -4.16 0.10
N GLU A 46 -11.79 -5.47 0.01
CA GLU A 46 -13.03 -6.14 0.45
C GLU A 46 -13.07 -6.37 1.96
N ILE A 47 -11.92 -6.28 2.64
CA ILE A 47 -11.77 -6.48 4.07
C ILE A 47 -11.86 -5.10 4.74
N GLU A 48 -12.83 -4.93 5.65
CA GLU A 48 -13.06 -3.64 6.33
C GLU A 48 -11.81 -3.11 7.06
N ALA A 49 -11.03 -4.01 7.66
CA ALA A 49 -9.78 -3.70 8.35
C ALA A 49 -8.65 -3.22 7.42
N MET A 50 -8.79 -3.44 6.10
CA MET A 50 -7.86 -3.02 5.06
C MET A 50 -8.47 -1.91 4.19
N SER A 51 -9.43 -1.14 4.72
CA SER A 51 -10.04 -0.03 3.98
C SER A 51 -9.13 1.20 3.88
N LEU A 52 -9.45 2.11 2.95
CA LEU A 52 -8.74 3.37 2.78
C LEU A 52 -8.77 4.23 4.06
N SER A 53 -9.84 4.17 4.84
CA SER A 53 -9.95 4.89 6.11
C SER A 53 -9.01 4.32 7.18
N GLU A 54 -8.86 3.00 7.28
CA GLU A 54 -7.88 2.39 8.19
C GLU A 54 -6.45 2.69 7.74
N CYS A 55 -6.18 2.70 6.44
CA CYS A 55 -4.88 3.12 5.90
C CYS A 55 -4.60 4.61 6.22
N GLU A 56 -5.58 5.49 6.08
CA GLU A 56 -5.45 6.91 6.44
C GLU A 56 -5.08 7.09 7.90
N LYS A 57 -5.65 6.31 8.83
CA LYS A 57 -5.28 6.37 10.25
C LYS A 57 -3.79 6.07 10.48
N LYS A 58 -3.18 5.16 9.69
CA LYS A 58 -1.73 4.89 9.77
C LYS A 58 -0.91 6.09 9.34
N ILE A 59 -1.30 6.75 8.25
CA ILE A 59 -0.65 7.98 7.76
C ILE A 59 -0.82 9.11 8.78
N LYS A 60 -2.02 9.27 9.34
CA LYS A 60 -2.28 10.24 10.39
C LYS A 60 -1.43 9.98 11.64
N ALA A 61 -1.33 8.73 12.09
CA ALA A 61 -0.49 8.38 13.22
C ALA A 61 1.00 8.68 12.97
N TYR A 62 1.47 8.51 11.72
CA TYR A 62 2.80 8.93 11.32
C TYR A 62 2.94 10.46 11.36
N ALA A 63 1.97 11.20 10.81
CA ALA A 63 1.97 12.66 10.81
C ALA A 63 2.00 13.23 12.24
N ASP A 64 1.18 12.68 13.14
CA ASP A 64 1.11 13.11 14.54
C ASP A 64 2.44 12.89 15.28
N LYS A 65 3.19 11.84 14.94
CA LYS A 65 4.53 11.57 15.50
C LYS A 65 5.62 12.51 14.98
N HIS A 66 5.47 13.03 13.76
CA HIS A 66 6.44 13.91 13.09
C HIS A 66 6.00 15.39 13.09
N LYS A 67 5.04 15.73 13.96
CA LYS A 67 4.48 17.06 14.07
C LYS A 67 5.48 18.04 14.69
N THR A 68 5.66 19.19 14.05
CA THR A 68 6.42 20.33 14.61
C THR A 68 5.44 21.44 14.96
N GLY A 69 5.23 21.67 16.27
CA GLY A 69 4.24 22.62 16.75
C GLY A 69 2.80 22.20 16.43
N SER A 70 2.06 23.03 15.71
CA SER A 70 0.69 22.74 15.26
C SER A 70 0.62 22.09 13.86
N PHE A 71 1.75 21.94 13.18
CA PHE A 71 1.80 21.51 11.78
C PHE A 71 2.56 20.18 11.61
N SER A 72 2.05 19.33 10.73
CA SER A 72 2.73 18.11 10.27
C SER A 72 2.55 18.02 8.76
N CYS A 73 3.57 17.52 8.09
CA CYS A 73 3.54 17.25 6.66
C CYS A 73 4.02 15.81 6.47
N VAL A 74 3.32 15.05 5.65
CA VAL A 74 3.76 13.72 5.23
C VAL A 74 4.08 13.84 3.75
N LEU A 75 5.32 13.52 3.39
CA LEU A 75 5.76 13.56 2.00
C LEU A 75 5.08 12.43 1.21
N PRO A 76 4.84 12.58 -0.10
CA PRO A 76 4.25 11.52 -0.91
C PRO A 76 5.00 10.18 -0.79
N ALA A 77 6.34 10.22 -0.76
CA ALA A 77 7.17 9.02 -0.58
C ALA A 77 6.99 8.34 0.79
N GLU A 78 6.72 9.11 1.85
CA GLU A 78 6.44 8.57 3.18
C GLU A 78 5.04 7.95 3.23
N ALA A 79 4.05 8.63 2.64
CA ALA A 79 2.69 8.10 2.50
C ALA A 79 2.69 6.78 1.71
N GLU A 80 3.40 6.74 0.59
CA GLU A 80 3.57 5.53 -0.22
C GLU A 80 4.20 4.39 0.59
N LYS A 81 5.27 4.67 1.34
CA LYS A 81 5.90 3.67 2.21
C LYS A 81 4.90 3.09 3.21
N ILE A 82 4.10 3.94 3.85
CA ILE A 82 3.08 3.51 4.82
C ILE A 82 1.98 2.69 4.13
N ILE A 83 1.53 3.10 2.94
CA ILE A 83 0.55 2.36 2.15
C ILE A 83 1.09 0.96 1.79
N ARG A 84 2.35 0.89 1.35
CA ARG A 84 3.01 -0.39 1.03
C ARG A 84 3.10 -1.30 2.25
N GLU A 85 3.51 -0.76 3.40
CA GLU A 85 3.59 -1.52 4.65
C GLU A 85 2.20 -1.99 5.11
N PHE A 86 1.17 -1.16 4.95
CA PHE A 86 -0.20 -1.47 5.38
C PHE A 86 -0.82 -2.62 4.57
N TYR A 87 -0.68 -2.59 3.24
CA TYR A 87 -1.22 -3.61 2.33
C TYR A 87 -0.23 -4.74 2.01
N GLY A 88 0.98 -4.73 2.59
CA GLY A 88 2.01 -5.72 2.26
C GLY A 88 2.51 -5.66 0.80
N LEU A 89 2.45 -4.48 0.17
CA LEU A 89 2.83 -4.28 -1.24
C LEU A 89 4.37 -4.24 -1.35
N SER A 90 4.96 -5.39 -1.63
CA SER A 90 6.37 -5.44 -1.99
C SER A 90 6.57 -4.76 -3.34
N LYS A 91 7.61 -3.93 -3.48
CA LYS A 91 8.07 -3.54 -4.82
C LYS A 91 8.43 -4.82 -5.56
N ALA A 92 8.14 -4.87 -6.86
CA ALA A 92 8.66 -5.93 -7.70
C ALA A 92 10.18 -6.01 -7.46
N VAL A 93 10.62 -7.11 -6.86
CA VAL A 93 12.05 -7.41 -6.74
C VAL A 93 12.53 -7.46 -8.18
N GLU A 94 13.43 -6.54 -8.57
CA GLU A 94 14.21 -6.76 -9.80
C GLU A 94 14.70 -8.20 -9.72
N ALA A 95 14.37 -9.03 -10.72
CA ALA A 95 14.76 -10.43 -10.74
C ALA A 95 16.22 -10.51 -10.26
N PRO A 96 16.54 -11.38 -9.28
CA PRO A 96 17.89 -11.45 -8.75
C PRO A 96 18.85 -11.51 -9.92
N ALA A 97 19.88 -10.66 -9.92
CA ALA A 97 20.94 -10.72 -10.90
C ALA A 97 21.34 -12.20 -11.06
N PRO A 98 21.45 -12.73 -12.29
CA PRO A 98 21.61 -14.17 -12.51
C PRO A 98 22.84 -14.67 -11.74
N GLY A 99 22.63 -15.31 -10.60
CA GLY A 99 23.72 -15.69 -9.70
C GLY A 99 23.34 -16.04 -8.26
N GLU A 100 22.29 -15.46 -7.68
CA GLU A 100 21.85 -15.85 -6.32
C GLU A 100 20.81 -16.98 -6.39
N ALA A 101 21.29 -18.21 -6.31
CA ALA A 101 20.43 -19.38 -6.14
C ALA A 101 19.62 -19.26 -4.84
N PRO A 102 18.30 -19.46 -4.86
CA PRO A 102 17.50 -19.49 -3.65
C PRO A 102 17.99 -20.64 -2.76
N LYS A 103 18.29 -20.34 -1.49
CA LYS A 103 18.57 -21.36 -0.47
C LYS A 103 17.26 -22.08 -0.16
N ILE A 104 16.99 -23.16 -0.88
CA ILE A 104 15.87 -24.06 -0.62
C ILE A 104 16.24 -24.85 0.64
N ILE A 105 15.59 -24.53 1.76
CA ILE A 105 15.68 -25.34 2.98
C ILE A 105 14.70 -26.50 2.82
N SER A 106 15.20 -27.73 2.88
CA SER A 106 14.36 -28.92 2.79
C SER A 106 13.72 -29.21 4.15
N LEU A 107 12.42 -29.52 4.16
CA LEU A 107 11.73 -29.97 5.38
C LEU A 107 12.28 -31.30 5.91
N SER A 108 13.00 -32.05 5.07
CA SER A 108 13.69 -33.29 5.46
C SER A 108 14.88 -33.05 6.37
N ASP A 109 15.40 -31.82 6.48
CA ASP A 109 16.54 -31.50 7.34
C ASP A 109 16.15 -31.40 8.83
N PHE A 110 14.86 -31.53 9.15
CA PHE A 110 14.29 -31.45 10.50
C PHE A 110 13.70 -32.77 11.01
N LEU A 111 13.95 -33.89 10.32
CA LEU A 111 13.47 -35.24 10.69
C LEU A 111 14.62 -36.19 11.04
#